data_AF-A0A6V7YCU0-F1
#
_entry.id   AF-A0A6V7YCU0-F1
#
_cell.length_a   1.000
_cell.length_b   1.000
_cell.length_c   1.000
_cell.angle_alpha   90.00
_cell.angle_beta   90.00
_cell.angle_gamma   90.00
#
_symmetry.space_group_name_H-M   'P 1'
#
loop_
_entity.id
_entity.type
_entity.pdbx_description
1 polymer ?
#
loop_
_entity_poly.entity_id
_entity_poly.type
_entity_poly.pdbx_seq_one_letter_code
_entity_poly.pdbx_strand_id
1 'polypeptide(L)'
;MEFVRLEENYVQKAYSELNLANKYRGKLSFVTNFLKNLPRNSLILDIGCGGHIHLRKHCFTIGVDICLPFERKEKSTNSNFLLSNLMYLPFR
;
A
#
# COMPACT_ATOMS: atom_id res chain seq x y z
N MET A 1 4.03 -18.48 16.66
CA MET A 1 4.94 -18.23 15.53
C MET A 1 4.48 -18.91 14.23
N GLU A 2 3.61 -19.93 14.30
CA GLU A 2 3.06 -20.65 13.13
C GLU A 2 1.87 -19.94 12.45
N PHE A 3 0.99 -19.29 13.22
CA PHE A 3 -0.17 -18.54 12.70
C PHE A 3 0.21 -17.37 11.79
N VAL A 4 1.28 -16.63 12.11
CA VAL A 4 1.74 -15.48 11.32
C VAL A 4 2.15 -15.91 9.91
N ARG A 5 2.83 -17.05 9.77
CA ARG A 5 3.20 -17.61 8.47
C ARG A 5 1.99 -18.07 7.66
N LEU A 6 0.95 -18.59 8.33
CA LEU A 6 -0.25 -19.07 7.66
C LEU A 6 -1.05 -17.91 7.07
N GLU A 7 -1.18 -16.82 7.82
CA GLU A 7 -1.81 -15.57 7.37
C GLU A 7 -1.02 -14.94 6.21
N GLU A 8 0.30 -14.80 6.35
CA GLU A 8 1.17 -14.27 5.28
C GLU A 8 1.03 -15.06 3.98
N ASN A 9 1.06 -16.39 4.06
CA ASN A 9 0.92 -17.27 2.90
C ASN A 9 -0.47 -17.18 2.27
N TYR A 10 -1.52 -17.12 3.08
CA TYR A 10 -2.90 -16.95 2.61
C TYR A 10 -3.07 -15.62 1.88
N VAL A 11 -2.59 -14.52 2.47
CA VAL A 11 -2.65 -13.18 1.90
C VAL A 11 -1.90 -13.11 0.57
N GLN A 12 -0.68 -13.66 0.51
CA GLN A 12 0.09 -13.73 -0.73
C GLN A 12 -0.66 -14.49 -1.83
N LYS A 13 -1.25 -15.64 -1.50
CA LYS A 13 -2.05 -16.42 -2.44
C LYS A 13 -3.26 -15.64 -2.95
N ALA A 14 -4.06 -15.08 -2.04
CA ALA A 14 -5.24 -14.30 -2.39
C ALA A 14 -4.90 -13.11 -3.32
N TYR A 15 -3.80 -12.41 -3.05
CA TYR A 15 -3.35 -11.31 -3.90
C TYR A 15 -2.78 -11.76 -5.25
N SER A 16 -2.12 -12.92 -5.32
CA SER A 16 -1.62 -13.46 -6.60
C SER A 16 -2.75 -13.84 -7.57
N GLU A 17 -3.92 -14.21 -7.04
CA GLU A 17 -5.12 -14.57 -7.80
C GLU A 17 -5.95 -13.33 -8.20
N LEU A 18 -5.76 -12.20 -7.52
CA LEU A 18 -6.50 -10.97 -7.77
C LEU A 18 -5.78 -10.07 -8.80
N ASN A 19 -6.37 -9.89 -9.97
CA ASN A 19 -5.94 -8.88 -10.95
C ASN A 19 -6.40 -7.46 -10.51
N LEU A 20 -5.88 -6.99 -9.37
CA LEU A 20 -6.35 -5.80 -8.66
C LEU A 20 -6.28 -4.51 -9.49
N ALA A 21 -5.27 -4.39 -10.36
CA ALA A 21 -5.06 -3.21 -11.19
C ALA A 21 -6.28 -2.87 -12.07
N ASN A 22 -7.04 -3.88 -12.50
CA ASN A 22 -8.25 -3.68 -13.31
C ASN A 22 -9.51 -3.45 -12.48
N LYS A 23 -9.57 -3.93 -11.23
CA LYS A 23 -10.78 -3.88 -10.40
C LYS A 23 -11.08 -2.47 -9.86
N TYR A 24 -10.05 -1.63 -9.68
CA TYR A 24 -10.18 -0.29 -9.09
C TYR A 24 -10.02 0.87 -10.09
N ARG A 25 -9.80 0.59 -11.39
CA ARG A 25 -9.79 1.62 -12.44
C ARG A 25 -11.09 2.44 -12.37
N GLY A 26 -10.98 3.71 -11.95
CA GLY A 26 -12.08 4.67 -11.86
C GLY A 26 -12.89 4.71 -10.56
N LYS A 27 -12.65 3.84 -9.57
CA LYS A 27 -13.52 3.69 -8.38
C LYS A 27 -13.07 4.43 -7.11
N LEU A 28 -11.93 5.11 -7.13
CA LEU A 28 -11.37 5.79 -5.94
C LEU A 28 -11.41 7.33 -6.06
N SER A 29 -12.50 7.86 -6.64
CA SER A 29 -12.68 9.31 -6.80
C SER A 29 -12.59 10.07 -5.48
N PHE A 30 -13.14 9.52 -4.40
CA PHE A 30 -13.03 10.11 -3.06
C PHE A 30 -11.58 10.20 -2.57
N VAL A 31 -10.81 9.11 -2.67
CA VAL A 31 -9.39 9.07 -2.27
C VAL A 31 -8.58 10.06 -3.10
N THR A 32 -8.78 10.08 -4.42
CA THR A 32 -8.06 11.03 -5.29
C THR A 32 -8.42 12.48 -5.00
N ASN A 33 -9.67 12.80 -4.67
CA ASN A 33 -10.05 14.15 -4.24
C ASN A 33 -9.44 14.54 -2.89
N PHE A 34 -9.47 13.63 -1.91
CA PHE A 34 -8.81 13.85 -0.63
C PHE A 34 -7.32 14.17 -0.83
N LEU A 35 -6.61 13.33 -1.57
CA LEU A 35 -5.18 13.50 -1.85
C LEU A 35 -4.89 14.82 -2.58
N LYS A 36 -5.74 15.24 -3.53
CA LYS A 36 -5.60 16.51 -4.26
C LYS A 36 -5.74 17.74 -3.36
N ASN A 37 -6.52 17.64 -2.29
CA ASN A 37 -6.81 18.76 -1.39
C ASN A 37 -5.81 18.89 -0.23
N LEU A 38 -4.88 17.95 -0.08
CA LEU A 38 -3.83 18.08 0.94
C LEU A 38 -2.92 19.30 0.66
N PRO A 39 -2.36 19.93 1.70
CA PRO A 39 -1.30 20.91 1.52
C PRO A 39 -0.09 20.35 0.75
N ARG A 40 0.70 21.23 0.15
CA ARG A 40 2.00 20.84 -0.40
C ARG A 40 2.90 20.38 0.74
N ASN A 41 3.79 19.44 0.45
CA ASN A 41 4.78 18.87 1.37
C ASN A 41 4.17 18.08 2.54
N SER A 42 2.88 17.74 2.51
CA SER A 42 2.29 16.82 3.48
C SER A 42 2.98 15.46 3.44
N LEU A 43 3.10 14.84 4.61
CA LEU A 43 3.46 13.44 4.78
C LEU A 43 2.20 12.58 4.71
N ILE A 44 2.21 11.56 3.86
CA ILE A 44 1.11 10.63 3.68
C ILE A 44 1.60 9.24 4.07
N LEU A 45 0.90 8.60 4.99
CA LEU A 45 1.08 7.19 5.33
C LEU A 45 -0.10 6.40 4.75
N ASP A 46 0.17 5.58 3.74
CA ASP A 46 -0.84 4.74 3.07
C ASP A 46 -0.77 3.31 3.63
N ILE A 47 -1.68 2.98 4.55
CA ILE A 47 -1.71 1.71 5.29
C ILE A 47 -2.56 0.70 4.51
N GLY A 48 -1.97 -0.44 4.14
CA GLY A 48 -2.59 -1.40 3.23
C GLY A 48 -2.54 -0.92 1.78
N CYS A 49 -1.42 -0.29 1.38
CA CYS A 49 -1.26 0.37 0.09
C CYS A 49 -1.29 -0.57 -1.13
N GLY A 50 -1.18 -1.89 -0.93
CA GLY A 50 -1.11 -2.86 -2.00
C GLY A 50 0.06 -2.60 -2.96
N GLY A 51 -0.14 -2.90 -4.25
CA GLY A 51 0.85 -2.67 -5.31
C GLY A 51 0.65 -1.38 -6.10
N HIS A 52 0.07 -0.36 -5.45
CA HIS A 52 -0.24 0.95 -6.04
C HIS A 52 -0.13 2.05 -4.99
N ILE A 53 1.08 2.55 -4.74
CA ILE A 53 1.22 3.75 -3.91
C ILE A 53 0.60 4.93 -4.66
N HIS A 54 -0.43 5.55 -4.08
CA HIS A 54 -1.07 6.74 -4.65
C HIS A 54 -0.16 7.96 -4.49
N LEU A 55 0.79 8.10 -5.42
CA LEU A 55 1.77 9.17 -5.39
C LEU A 55 1.15 10.51 -5.82
N ARG A 56 1.27 11.51 -4.95
CA ARG A 56 1.09 12.92 -5.33
C ARG A 56 2.46 13.58 -5.41
N LYS A 57 2.81 14.14 -6.57
CA LYS A 57 4.15 14.70 -6.87
C LYS A 57 4.69 15.74 -5.87
N HIS A 58 3.82 16.36 -5.07
CA HIS A 58 4.19 17.41 -4.10
C HIS A 58 4.00 16.97 -2.65
N CYS A 59 3.72 15.69 -2.40
CA CYS A 59 3.63 15.13 -1.06
C CYS A 59 4.69 14.03 -0.92
N PHE A 60 5.11 13.77 0.30
CA PHE A 60 5.94 12.62 0.60
C PHE A 60 5.02 11.48 1.02
N THR A 61 4.99 10.39 0.26
CA THR A 61 4.15 9.22 0.56
C THR A 61 5.02 8.06 1.00
N ILE A 62 4.62 7.38 2.07
CA ILE A 62 5.13 6.08 2.52
C ILE A 62 3.98 5.08 2.43
N GLY A 63 4.14 4.05 1.61
CA GLY A 63 3.21 2.92 1.55
C GLY A 63 3.62 1.85 2.56
N VAL A 64 2.65 1.26 3.26
CA VAL A 64 2.87 0.12 4.15
C VAL A 64 1.94 -1.01 3.75
N ASP A 65 2.47 -2.21 3.58
CA ASP A 65 1.66 -3.42 3.37
C ASP A 65 2.38 -4.64 3.98
N ILE A 66 1.63 -5.70 4.23
CA ILE A 66 2.18 -6.98 4.73
C ILE A 66 2.54 -7.94 3.57
N CYS A 67 2.05 -7.66 2.37
CA CYS A 67 2.18 -8.54 1.22
C CYS A 67 3.53 -8.36 0.51
N LEU A 68 4.44 -9.31 0.71
CA LEU A 68 5.78 -9.34 0.12
C LEU A 68 5.83 -9.18 -1.42
N PRO A 69 4.93 -9.78 -2.21
CA PRO A 69 4.86 -9.53 -3.66
C PRO A 69 4.74 -8.04 -4.04
N PHE A 70 4.01 -7.23 -3.26
CA PHE A 70 3.89 -5.80 -3.53
C PHE A 70 5.18 -5.06 -3.21
N GLU A 71 5.85 -5.40 -2.11
CA GLU A 71 7.16 -4.84 -1.76
C GLU A 71 8.16 -5.03 -2.90
N ARG A 72 8.23 -6.26 -3.45
CA ARG A 72 9.14 -6.58 -4.57
C ARG A 72 8.83 -5.77 -5.82
N LYS A 73 7.54 -5.58 -6.12
CA LYS A 73 7.09 -4.78 -7.26
C LYS A 73 7.46 -3.31 -7.07
N GLU A 74 7.20 -2.76 -5.90
CA GLU A 74 7.43 -1.34 -5.57
C GLU A 74 8.92 -0.97 -5.43
N LYS A 75 9.77 -1.89 -4.94
CA LYS A 75 11.23 -1.68 -4.94
C LYS A 75 11.80 -1.42 -6.34
N SER A 76 11.20 -2.00 -7.38
CA SER A 76 11.65 -1.78 -8.76
C SER A 76 11.26 -0.40 -9.33
N THR A 77 10.32 0.29 -8.69
CA THR A 77 9.82 1.61 -9.12
C THR A 77 10.35 2.77 -8.27
N ASN A 78 11.31 2.50 -7.37
CA ASN A 78 11.91 3.47 -6.44
C ASN A 78 10.88 4.20 -5.57
N SER A 79 9.84 3.50 -5.13
CA SER A 79 8.83 4.05 -4.23
C SER A 79 9.19 3.81 -2.76
N ASN A 80 8.70 4.68 -1.88
CA ASN A 80 8.89 4.51 -0.44
C ASN A 80 7.87 3.49 0.09
N PHE A 81 8.24 2.21 0.05
CA PHE A 81 7.41 1.11 0.54
C PHE A 81 8.04 0.50 1.80
N LEU A 82 7.20 0.18 2.79
CA LEU A 82 7.56 -0.52 4.01
C LEU A 82 6.79 -1.84 4.13
N LEU A 83 7.50 -2.96 4.19
CA LEU A 83 6.90 -4.25 4.52
C LEU A 83 6.72 -4.35 6.03
N SER A 84 5.48 -4.37 6.51
CA SER A 84 5.19 -4.45 7.95
C SER A 84 3.82 -5.03 8.23
N ASN A 85 3.68 -5.66 9.41
CA ASN A 85 2.38 -6.01 9.94
C ASN A 85 1.65 -4.75 10.40
N LEU A 86 0.49 -4.47 9.77
CA LEU A 86 -0.27 -3.24 9.96
C LEU A 86 -0.86 -3.11 11.38
N MET A 87 -1.06 -4.22 12.08
CA MET A 87 -1.63 -4.23 13.44
C MET A 87 -0.68 -3.72 14.52
N TYR A 88 0.62 -3.72 14.22
CA TYR A 88 1.69 -3.40 15.17
C TYR A 88 2.47 -2.14 14.78
N LEU A 89 1.89 -1.26 13.95
CA LEU A 89 2.53 0.01 13.61
C LEU A 89 2.64 0.92 14.85
N PRO A 90 3.77 1.62 15.04
CA PRO A 90 4.05 2.40 16.25
C PRO A 90 3.35 3.78 16.26
N PHE A 91 2.40 4.04 15.37
CA PHE A 91 1.79 5.35 15.17
C PHE A 91 0.46 5.54 15.92
N ARG A 92 0.32 4.92 17.10
CA ARG A 92 -0.87 5.06 17.94
C ARG A 92 -0.83 6.32 18.80
#